data_AF-A0A8T9VQW7-F1
#
_entry.id   AF-A0A8T9VQW7-F1
#
_cell.length_a   1.000
_cell.length_b   1.000
_cell.length_c   1.000
_cell.angle_alpha   90.00
_cell.angle_beta   90.00
_cell.angle_gamma   90.00
#
_symmetry.space_group_name_H-M   'P 1'
#
loop_
_entity.id
_entity.type
_entity.pdbx_description
1 polymer ?
#
loop_
_entity_poly.entity_id
_entity_poly.type
_entity_poly.pdbx_seq_one_letter_code
_entity_poly.pdbx_strand_id
1 'polypeptide(L)'
;MDIGIKAVGGYEEVGKNMTAVRVGDEMVIFDMGLHLDRVQIHEETQTERMHSLDLIDIGAIPDDTILNSFNGDVVGIVCSHGHLDHVGAVSKLAHRYDAPIIATPFTAEIIKKEIRSEVKFNVDNPVYELEAGQHYLLSPDIELEFIRTQHSIPDCVLPVIHTPKGAVLYGLDFKLDRRPVLGEETDVKRLKELGNENVVAAIVDSTNVMDEGKTPSESIAREMVWDTLHEAENEDVGVFVTTFSSHIARIKSIVEAAEEMDRRPVLLGRSMERYTGTAEEMDIVSLPDNVGIYGSPQGRDQILRKIKKEGRENYLIICTGHQGEPGATLTRLADGTLPLKINERDHVVFSAKVIPNPLTRANRYSLETKLKMQGARLFKEVHVSGHGSKQDNYDLIDMIDPDHIIPAHGDLSMNSEYAELAESMGYCFSEDVHILRNGQELVLG
;
A
#
# COMPACT_ATOMS: atom_id res chain seq x y z
N MET A 1 -27.41 -18.23 -11.23
CA MET A 1 -26.46 -17.10 -11.22
C MET A 1 -25.18 -17.65 -10.65
N ASP A 2 -24.21 -17.93 -11.49
CA ASP A 2 -22.87 -18.39 -11.09
C ASP A 2 -22.03 -17.21 -10.59
N ILE A 3 -21.07 -17.50 -9.71
CA ILE A 3 -20.04 -16.54 -9.31
C ILE A 3 -18.73 -16.96 -9.97
N GLY A 4 -18.15 -16.10 -10.79
CA GLY A 4 -16.84 -16.31 -11.40
C GLY A 4 -15.78 -15.44 -10.73
N ILE A 5 -14.60 -15.98 -10.44
CA ILE A 5 -13.45 -15.23 -9.93
C ILE A 5 -12.30 -15.36 -10.92
N LYS A 6 -11.84 -14.24 -11.47
CA LYS A 6 -10.72 -14.16 -12.41
C LYS A 6 -9.52 -13.53 -11.73
N ALA A 7 -8.43 -14.30 -11.62
CA ALA A 7 -7.14 -13.81 -11.19
C ALA A 7 -6.47 -13.06 -12.35
N VAL A 8 -6.33 -11.73 -12.27
CA VAL A 8 -5.75 -10.92 -13.36
C VAL A 8 -4.30 -10.56 -13.08
N GLY A 9 -4.00 -10.11 -11.87
CA GLY A 9 -2.65 -9.76 -11.43
C GLY A 9 -2.49 -9.88 -9.92
N GLY A 10 -1.27 -10.14 -9.44
CA GLY A 10 -0.97 -10.26 -8.00
C GLY A 10 -1.15 -11.67 -7.43
N TYR A 11 -1.34 -12.69 -8.28
CA TYR A 11 -1.49 -14.09 -7.85
C TYR A 11 -0.21 -14.92 -8.02
N GLU A 12 0.84 -14.33 -8.59
CA GLU A 12 2.16 -14.98 -8.76
C GLU A 12 3.30 -14.08 -8.27
N GLU A 13 2.97 -12.94 -7.68
CA GLU A 13 3.90 -11.93 -7.19
C GLU A 13 3.19 -10.96 -6.22
N VAL A 14 3.99 -10.24 -5.43
CA VAL A 14 3.52 -9.07 -4.69
C VAL A 14 3.52 -7.86 -5.62
N GLY A 15 2.39 -7.17 -5.71
CA GLY A 15 2.19 -6.01 -6.57
C GLY A 15 1.30 -6.29 -7.79
N LYS A 16 0.97 -5.23 -8.54
CA LYS A 16 0.04 -5.26 -9.70
C LYS A 16 -1.27 -6.04 -9.43
N ASN A 17 -1.87 -5.82 -8.26
CA ASN A 17 -3.09 -6.51 -7.88
C ASN A 17 -4.24 -6.13 -8.81
N MET A 18 -4.99 -7.14 -9.27
CA MET A 18 -6.26 -6.97 -9.96
C MET A 18 -7.02 -8.29 -9.93
N THR A 19 -8.27 -8.24 -9.50
CA THR A 19 -9.19 -9.38 -9.49
C THR A 19 -10.51 -8.97 -10.12
N ALA A 20 -11.14 -9.83 -10.89
CA ALA A 20 -12.50 -9.59 -11.36
C ALA A 20 -13.45 -10.65 -10.82
N VAL A 21 -14.56 -10.21 -10.24
CA VAL A 21 -15.63 -11.10 -9.75
C VAL A 21 -16.88 -10.89 -10.60
N ARG A 22 -17.31 -11.94 -11.26
CA ARG A 22 -18.49 -11.99 -12.12
C ARG A 22 -19.68 -12.58 -11.36
N VAL A 23 -20.84 -11.95 -11.47
CA VAL A 23 -22.11 -12.39 -10.89
C VAL A 23 -23.15 -12.39 -12.02
N GLY A 24 -23.44 -13.59 -12.56
CA GLY A 24 -24.24 -13.69 -13.78
C GLY A 24 -23.55 -13.03 -14.98
N ASP A 25 -24.17 -11.99 -15.54
CA ASP A 25 -23.68 -11.22 -16.69
C ASP A 25 -23.02 -9.89 -16.29
N GLU A 26 -22.85 -9.61 -15.00
CA GLU A 26 -22.23 -8.40 -14.48
C GLU A 26 -20.90 -8.71 -13.77
N MET A 27 -20.00 -7.74 -13.69
CA MET A 27 -18.66 -7.91 -13.15
C MET A 27 -18.22 -6.71 -12.31
N VAL A 28 -17.56 -6.99 -11.18
CA VAL A 28 -16.87 -6.01 -10.35
C VAL A 28 -15.37 -6.28 -10.43
N ILE A 29 -14.59 -5.24 -10.73
CA ILE A 29 -13.13 -5.30 -10.70
C ILE A 29 -12.67 -4.78 -9.34
N PHE A 30 -11.81 -5.52 -8.66
CA PHE A 30 -11.10 -5.09 -7.46
C PHE A 30 -9.65 -4.77 -7.80
N ASP A 31 -9.26 -3.53 -7.49
CA ASP A 31 -7.94 -2.93 -7.67
C ASP A 31 -7.38 -2.97 -9.10
N MET A 32 -6.45 -2.06 -9.38
CA MET A 32 -5.64 -1.99 -10.60
C MET A 32 -4.25 -1.49 -10.23
N GLY A 33 -3.37 -2.42 -9.88
CA GLY A 33 -2.07 -2.14 -9.29
C GLY A 33 -0.91 -1.91 -10.26
N LEU A 34 0.19 -1.38 -9.73
CA LEU A 34 1.50 -1.30 -10.36
C LEU A 34 2.52 -2.17 -9.61
N HIS A 35 3.34 -2.90 -10.34
CA HIS A 35 4.50 -3.61 -9.83
C HIS A 35 5.75 -2.74 -9.98
N LEU A 36 6.10 -2.01 -8.92
CA LEU A 36 7.18 -1.01 -8.94
C LEU A 36 8.54 -1.58 -9.35
N ASP A 37 8.90 -2.79 -8.89
CA ASP A 37 10.19 -3.41 -9.22
C ASP A 37 10.35 -3.61 -10.73
N ARG A 38 9.27 -3.97 -11.44
CA ARG A 38 9.30 -4.14 -12.90
C ARG A 38 9.56 -2.84 -13.63
N VAL A 39 9.03 -1.73 -13.14
CA VAL A 39 9.32 -0.39 -13.66
C VAL A 39 10.78 -0.02 -13.43
N GLN A 40 11.33 -0.32 -12.26
CA GLN A 40 12.68 0.09 -11.87
C GLN A 40 13.81 -0.69 -12.57
N ILE A 41 13.53 -1.89 -13.09
CA ILE A 41 14.51 -2.66 -13.88
C ILE A 41 14.83 -1.98 -15.22
N HIS A 42 13.88 -1.22 -15.77
CA HIS A 42 14.04 -0.52 -17.03
C HIS A 42 14.55 0.90 -16.77
N GLU A 43 15.76 1.21 -17.25
CA GLU A 43 16.34 2.55 -17.16
C GLU A 43 15.44 3.58 -17.89
N GLU A 44 15.27 4.76 -17.30
CA GLU A 44 14.51 5.89 -17.88
C GLU A 44 12.99 5.65 -18.09
N THR A 45 12.40 4.72 -17.35
CA THR A 45 10.96 4.45 -17.45
C THR A 45 10.11 5.59 -16.90
N GLN A 46 9.34 6.23 -17.77
CA GLN A 46 8.29 7.20 -17.43
C GLN A 46 6.94 6.53 -17.64
N THR A 47 6.43 5.85 -16.59
CA THR A 47 5.19 5.08 -16.65
C THR A 47 4.03 5.92 -17.17
N GLU A 48 3.96 7.20 -16.79
CA GLU A 48 2.93 8.17 -17.20
C GLU A 48 2.89 8.43 -18.72
N ARG A 49 3.95 8.08 -19.47
CA ARG A 49 4.03 8.25 -20.94
C ARG A 49 3.93 6.94 -21.71
N MET A 50 4.11 5.81 -21.05
CA MET A 50 4.05 4.50 -21.67
C MET A 50 2.61 4.09 -21.98
N HIS A 51 2.46 3.31 -23.06
CA HIS A 51 1.21 2.66 -23.39
C HIS A 51 0.98 1.47 -22.44
N SER A 52 -0.29 1.15 -22.17
CA SER A 52 -0.66 0.04 -21.28
C SER A 52 -0.12 -1.31 -21.76
N LEU A 53 -0.15 -1.58 -23.08
CA LEU A 53 0.45 -2.80 -23.64
C LEU A 53 1.96 -2.93 -23.33
N ASP A 54 2.73 -1.84 -23.45
CA ASP A 54 4.16 -1.88 -23.13
C ASP A 54 4.38 -2.20 -21.62
N LEU A 55 3.52 -1.65 -20.76
CA LEU A 55 3.56 -1.90 -19.32
C LEU A 55 3.12 -3.33 -18.96
N ILE A 56 2.15 -3.89 -19.69
CA ILE A 56 1.73 -5.30 -19.56
C ILE A 56 2.87 -6.23 -19.99
N ASP A 57 3.51 -5.94 -21.12
CA ASP A 57 4.59 -6.76 -21.68
C ASP A 57 5.80 -6.88 -20.74
N ILE A 58 6.13 -5.81 -20.01
CA ILE A 58 7.19 -5.84 -18.98
C ILE A 58 6.69 -6.35 -17.62
N GLY A 59 5.40 -6.68 -17.50
CA GLY A 59 4.76 -7.16 -16.28
C GLY A 59 4.62 -6.10 -15.18
N ALA A 60 4.63 -4.82 -15.54
CA ALA A 60 4.49 -3.72 -14.58
C ALA A 60 3.03 -3.50 -14.15
N ILE A 61 2.04 -3.83 -14.99
CA ILE A 61 0.61 -3.73 -14.66
C ILE A 61 -0.10 -5.05 -14.98
N PRO A 62 -1.33 -5.29 -14.49
CA PRO A 62 -2.08 -6.51 -14.79
C PRO A 62 -2.39 -6.63 -16.28
N ASP A 63 -2.36 -7.87 -16.80
CA ASP A 63 -2.81 -8.16 -18.17
C ASP A 63 -4.34 -8.31 -18.18
N ASP A 64 -5.04 -7.19 -18.28
CA ASP A 64 -6.49 -7.12 -18.34
C ASP A 64 -7.08 -7.58 -19.68
N THR A 65 -6.25 -7.87 -20.69
CA THR A 65 -6.72 -8.30 -22.02
C THR A 65 -7.45 -9.66 -21.96
N ILE A 66 -7.16 -10.45 -20.93
CA ILE A 66 -7.84 -11.72 -20.64
C ILE A 66 -9.33 -11.55 -20.32
N LEU A 67 -9.74 -10.37 -19.85
CA LEU A 67 -11.13 -10.10 -19.49
C LEU A 67 -12.06 -10.05 -20.71
N ASN A 68 -11.52 -9.88 -21.92
CA ASN A 68 -12.29 -10.00 -23.16
C ASN A 68 -12.94 -11.39 -23.34
N SER A 69 -12.42 -12.42 -22.65
CA SER A 69 -12.95 -13.79 -22.67
C SER A 69 -13.78 -14.15 -21.44
N PHE A 70 -13.82 -13.27 -20.43
CA PHE A 70 -14.48 -13.48 -19.15
C PHE A 70 -15.85 -12.77 -19.17
N ASN A 71 -16.73 -13.21 -20.08
CA ASN A 71 -18.06 -12.65 -20.39
C ASN A 71 -18.70 -11.87 -19.24
N GLY A 72 -19.11 -10.62 -19.44
CA GLY A 72 -19.87 -9.84 -18.47
C GLY A 72 -19.53 -8.36 -18.54
N ASP A 73 -20.51 -7.51 -18.21
CA ASP A 73 -20.33 -6.06 -18.23
C ASP A 73 -19.76 -5.58 -16.90
N VAL A 74 -18.70 -4.78 -16.94
CA VAL A 74 -18.10 -4.21 -15.73
C VAL A 74 -19.02 -3.12 -15.19
N VAL A 75 -19.56 -3.31 -13.99
CA VAL A 75 -20.48 -2.37 -13.33
C VAL A 75 -19.79 -1.49 -12.28
N GLY A 76 -18.57 -1.84 -11.88
CA GLY A 76 -17.77 -1.05 -10.95
C GLY A 76 -16.30 -1.48 -10.88
N ILE A 77 -15.43 -0.50 -10.67
CA ILE A 77 -14.01 -0.69 -10.33
C ILE A 77 -13.82 -0.23 -8.89
N VAL A 78 -13.49 -1.15 -8.00
CA VAL A 78 -13.40 -0.92 -6.57
C VAL A 78 -11.94 -0.91 -6.15
N CYS A 79 -11.47 0.17 -5.52
CA CYS A 79 -10.11 0.26 -4.99
C CYS A 79 -10.13 0.21 -3.46
N SER A 80 -9.44 -0.77 -2.89
CA SER A 80 -9.44 -1.02 -1.43
C SER A 80 -8.67 0.04 -0.65
N HIS A 81 -7.57 0.56 -1.20
CA HIS A 81 -6.77 1.62 -0.61
C HIS A 81 -5.80 2.29 -1.61
N GLY A 82 -5.11 3.36 -1.19
CA GLY A 82 -4.31 4.23 -2.07
C GLY A 82 -2.84 3.85 -2.35
N HIS A 83 -2.40 2.61 -2.11
CA HIS A 83 -1.05 2.20 -2.51
C HIS A 83 -0.96 1.90 -4.01
N LEU A 84 0.23 2.08 -4.57
CA LEU A 84 0.43 1.97 -6.02
C LEU A 84 0.19 0.56 -6.55
N ASP A 85 0.40 -0.48 -5.76
CA ASP A 85 0.05 -1.85 -6.08
C ASP A 85 -1.46 -2.14 -6.06
N HIS A 86 -2.29 -1.17 -5.71
CA HIS A 86 -3.76 -1.23 -5.79
C HIS A 86 -4.35 -0.18 -6.74
N VAL A 87 -3.75 1.01 -6.87
CA VAL A 87 -4.28 2.09 -7.72
C VAL A 87 -3.36 2.54 -8.86
N GLY A 88 -2.12 2.06 -8.90
CA GLY A 88 -1.09 2.58 -9.80
C GLY A 88 -1.29 2.28 -11.29
N ALA A 89 -2.20 1.37 -11.64
CA ALA A 89 -2.60 1.10 -13.02
C ALA A 89 -4.01 1.62 -13.36
N VAL A 90 -4.72 2.25 -12.43
CA VAL A 90 -6.04 2.85 -12.68
C VAL A 90 -5.96 3.82 -13.86
N SER A 91 -4.94 4.69 -13.92
CA SER A 91 -4.78 5.64 -15.01
C SER A 91 -4.47 5.00 -16.38
N LYS A 92 -4.09 3.71 -16.38
CA LYS A 92 -3.68 2.95 -17.57
C LYS A 92 -4.75 2.00 -18.09
N LEU A 93 -5.63 1.53 -17.22
CA LEU A 93 -6.58 0.45 -17.53
C LEU A 93 -8.05 0.89 -17.40
N ALA A 94 -8.40 1.71 -16.40
CA ALA A 94 -9.80 1.99 -16.05
C ALA A 94 -10.63 2.59 -17.21
N HIS A 95 -10.02 3.43 -18.05
CA HIS A 95 -10.68 4.09 -19.18
C HIS A 95 -11.22 3.14 -20.27
N ARG A 96 -10.86 1.85 -20.21
CA ARG A 96 -11.37 0.82 -21.12
C ARG A 96 -12.73 0.28 -20.71
N TYR A 97 -13.15 0.56 -19.48
CA TYR A 97 -14.39 0.08 -18.89
C TYR A 97 -15.34 1.26 -18.68
N ASP A 98 -16.59 1.12 -19.12
CA ASP A 98 -17.65 2.10 -18.87
C ASP A 98 -18.25 1.90 -17.47
N ALA A 99 -17.42 2.10 -16.46
CA ALA A 99 -17.75 1.83 -15.07
C ALA A 99 -17.24 2.94 -14.14
N PRO A 100 -17.95 3.25 -13.04
CA PRO A 100 -17.41 4.11 -12.00
C PRO A 100 -16.23 3.46 -11.27
N ILE A 101 -15.35 4.30 -10.75
CA ILE A 101 -14.33 3.92 -9.77
C ILE A 101 -14.89 4.25 -8.39
N ILE A 102 -14.96 3.28 -7.49
CA ILE A 102 -15.43 3.46 -6.11
C ILE A 102 -14.25 3.23 -5.16
N ALA A 103 -14.01 4.18 -4.25
CA ALA A 103 -12.95 4.08 -3.26
C ALA A 103 -13.28 4.91 -2.02
N THR A 104 -12.52 4.73 -0.95
CA THR A 104 -12.60 5.61 0.22
C THR A 104 -12.16 7.04 -0.10
N PRO A 105 -12.58 8.07 0.67
CA PRO A 105 -12.27 9.48 0.36
C PRO A 105 -10.78 9.75 0.10
N PHE A 106 -9.88 9.30 0.98
CA PHE A 106 -8.45 9.46 0.76
C PHE A 106 -7.96 8.76 -0.51
N THR A 107 -8.40 7.52 -0.72
CA THR A 107 -8.03 6.72 -1.89
C THR A 107 -8.53 7.35 -3.19
N ALA A 108 -9.74 7.89 -3.20
CA ALA A 108 -10.32 8.62 -4.32
C ALA A 108 -9.47 9.85 -4.68
N GLU A 109 -8.99 10.62 -3.69
CA GLU A 109 -8.09 11.75 -3.95
C GLU A 109 -6.72 11.30 -4.49
N ILE A 110 -6.18 10.18 -4.02
CA ILE A 110 -4.96 9.61 -4.59
C ILE A 110 -5.17 9.18 -6.05
N ILE A 111 -6.28 8.51 -6.36
CA ILE A 111 -6.68 8.11 -7.72
C ILE A 111 -6.85 9.33 -8.62
N LYS A 112 -7.56 10.37 -8.15
CA LYS A 112 -7.69 11.65 -8.88
C LYS A 112 -6.31 12.27 -9.18
N LYS A 113 -5.36 12.19 -8.24
CA LYS A 113 -3.97 12.62 -8.46
C LYS A 113 -3.22 11.73 -9.47
N GLU A 114 -3.46 10.41 -9.49
CA GLU A 114 -2.89 9.49 -10.51
C GLU A 114 -3.43 9.84 -11.90
N ILE A 115 -4.75 9.95 -12.04
CA ILE A 115 -5.42 10.31 -13.30
C ILE A 115 -4.92 11.67 -13.82
N ARG A 116 -4.79 12.69 -12.95
CA ARG A 116 -4.26 14.01 -13.35
C ARG A 116 -2.80 13.97 -13.80
N SER A 117 -2.02 12.99 -13.36
CA SER A 117 -0.62 12.83 -13.74
C SER A 117 -0.42 12.07 -15.05
N GLU A 118 -1.46 11.40 -15.52
CA GLU A 118 -1.47 10.64 -16.77
C GLU A 118 -1.34 11.55 -17.99
N VAL A 119 -0.53 11.13 -18.97
CA VAL A 119 -0.28 11.90 -20.19
C VAL A 119 -0.69 11.12 -21.45
N LYS A 120 -0.75 9.78 -21.37
CA LYS A 120 -0.98 8.91 -22.53
C LYS A 120 -2.46 8.67 -22.80
N PHE A 121 -3.27 8.54 -21.75
CA PHE A 121 -4.68 8.18 -21.83
C PHE A 121 -5.56 9.27 -21.21
N ASN A 122 -6.78 9.40 -21.70
CA ASN A 122 -7.80 10.21 -21.05
C ASN A 122 -8.68 9.29 -20.21
N VAL A 123 -8.72 9.53 -18.91
CA VAL A 123 -9.48 8.70 -17.96
C VAL A 123 -10.62 9.54 -17.42
N ASP A 124 -11.82 9.31 -17.96
CA ASP A 124 -13.03 10.07 -17.64
C ASP A 124 -14.00 9.30 -16.72
N ASN A 125 -13.58 8.13 -16.22
CA ASN A 125 -14.38 7.34 -15.28
C ASN A 125 -14.78 8.20 -14.07
N PRO A 126 -16.07 8.23 -13.69
CA PRO A 126 -16.48 8.93 -12.48
C PRO A 126 -15.85 8.25 -11.26
N VAL A 127 -15.23 9.05 -10.39
CA VAL A 127 -14.65 8.58 -9.12
C VAL A 127 -15.64 8.91 -8.00
N TYR A 128 -16.26 7.89 -7.42
CA TYR A 128 -17.18 7.99 -6.30
C TYR A 128 -16.53 7.61 -4.98
N GLU A 129 -16.88 8.35 -3.94
CA GLU A 129 -16.39 8.16 -2.59
C GLU A 129 -17.41 7.33 -1.80
N LEU A 130 -16.93 6.27 -1.15
CA LEU A 130 -17.71 5.43 -0.25
C LEU A 130 -16.92 5.29 1.05
N GLU A 131 -17.50 5.69 2.19
CA GLU A 131 -16.81 5.59 3.47
C GLU A 131 -16.85 4.16 4.02
N ALA A 132 -15.91 3.83 4.90
CA ALA A 132 -15.98 2.56 5.62
C ALA A 132 -17.26 2.49 6.47
N GLY A 133 -17.94 1.34 6.43
CA GLY A 133 -19.24 1.09 7.05
C GLY A 133 -20.44 1.44 6.16
N GLN A 134 -20.23 1.94 4.95
CA GLN A 134 -21.30 2.27 4.01
C GLN A 134 -21.51 1.17 2.96
N HIS A 135 -22.71 1.18 2.39
CA HIS A 135 -23.13 0.33 1.28
C HIS A 135 -23.42 1.16 0.02
N TYR A 136 -23.21 0.58 -1.15
CA TYR A 136 -23.47 1.18 -2.45
C TYR A 136 -24.06 0.15 -3.41
N LEU A 137 -25.23 0.43 -3.98
CA LEU A 137 -25.86 -0.46 -4.94
C LEU A 137 -25.22 -0.28 -6.33
N LEU A 138 -24.42 -1.26 -6.77
CA LEU A 138 -23.79 -1.28 -8.09
C LEU A 138 -24.79 -1.68 -9.18
N SER A 139 -25.63 -2.66 -8.87
CA SER A 139 -26.71 -3.15 -9.74
C SER A 139 -27.85 -3.75 -8.89
N PRO A 140 -29.00 -4.14 -9.46
CA PRO A 140 -30.08 -4.77 -8.70
C PRO A 140 -29.67 -6.02 -7.91
N ASP A 141 -28.65 -6.75 -8.37
CA ASP A 141 -28.19 -8.01 -7.78
C ASP A 141 -26.82 -7.88 -7.09
N ILE A 142 -26.19 -6.69 -7.11
CA ILE A 142 -24.86 -6.48 -6.54
C ILE A 142 -24.87 -5.21 -5.67
N GLU A 143 -24.69 -5.41 -4.37
CA GLU A 143 -24.43 -4.33 -3.41
C GLU A 143 -22.98 -4.42 -2.91
N LEU A 144 -22.25 -3.30 -2.99
CA LEU A 144 -20.92 -3.16 -2.43
C LEU A 144 -21.01 -2.66 -0.99
N GLU A 145 -20.26 -3.27 -0.09
CA GLU A 145 -20.04 -2.81 1.27
C GLU A 145 -18.53 -2.60 1.50
N PHE A 146 -18.18 -1.56 2.26
CA PHE A 146 -16.81 -1.39 2.77
C PHE A 146 -16.73 -1.69 4.27
N ILE A 147 -15.98 -2.72 4.64
CA ILE A 147 -15.66 -2.99 6.05
C ILE A 147 -14.33 -2.34 6.40
N ARG A 148 -14.28 -1.58 7.50
CA ARG A 148 -13.06 -0.89 7.92
C ARG A 148 -11.95 -1.88 8.31
N THR A 149 -10.73 -1.62 7.87
CA THR A 149 -9.52 -2.31 8.34
C THR A 149 -8.35 -1.35 8.58
N GLN A 150 -7.25 -1.88 9.08
CA GLN A 150 -5.99 -1.17 9.30
C GLN A 150 -4.93 -1.72 8.35
N HIS A 151 -4.02 -0.85 7.91
CA HIS A 151 -2.89 -1.18 7.04
C HIS A 151 -1.83 -0.06 7.10
N SER A 152 -0.82 -0.09 6.23
CA SER A 152 0.25 0.91 6.16
C SER A 152 -0.15 2.29 5.60
N ILE A 153 -1.43 2.53 5.27
CA ILE A 153 -1.95 3.77 4.69
C ILE A 153 -3.35 4.06 5.27
N PRO A 154 -3.79 5.33 5.38
CA PRO A 154 -5.12 5.65 5.87
C PRO A 154 -6.25 5.12 4.97
N ASP A 155 -7.47 5.10 5.52
CA ASP A 155 -8.71 4.77 4.81
C ASP A 155 -8.68 3.45 4.03
N CYS A 156 -8.07 2.41 4.61
CA CYS A 156 -8.11 1.07 4.05
C CYS A 156 -9.42 0.36 4.43
N VAL A 157 -9.96 -0.40 3.48
CA VAL A 157 -11.19 -1.18 3.65
C VAL A 157 -11.01 -2.59 3.10
N LEU A 158 -11.86 -3.50 3.58
CA LEU A 158 -12.12 -4.80 2.98
C LEU A 158 -13.45 -4.68 2.20
N PRO A 159 -13.40 -4.58 0.86
CA PRO A 159 -14.60 -4.60 0.06
C PRO A 159 -15.33 -5.94 0.13
N VAL A 160 -16.65 -5.88 0.22
CA VAL A 160 -17.55 -7.03 0.13
C VAL A 160 -18.58 -6.77 -0.94
N ILE A 161 -18.82 -7.72 -1.84
CA ILE A 161 -19.99 -7.68 -2.71
C ILE A 161 -21.03 -8.67 -2.22
N HIS A 162 -22.23 -8.17 -1.95
CA HIS A 162 -23.40 -8.96 -1.58
C HIS A 162 -24.17 -9.33 -2.85
N THR A 163 -24.48 -10.62 -2.98
CA THR A 163 -25.19 -11.18 -4.13
C THR A 163 -26.36 -12.05 -3.66
N PRO A 164 -27.32 -12.42 -4.54
CA PRO A 164 -28.37 -13.37 -4.20
C PRO A 164 -27.88 -14.74 -3.71
N LYS A 165 -26.60 -15.09 -3.96
CA LYS A 165 -25.98 -16.33 -3.49
C LYS A 165 -25.23 -16.20 -2.16
N GLY A 166 -25.00 -14.98 -1.69
CA GLY A 166 -24.15 -14.69 -0.53
C GLY A 166 -23.05 -13.70 -0.88
N ALA A 167 -22.16 -13.47 0.07
CA ALA A 167 -21.13 -12.46 0.01
C ALA A 167 -19.81 -12.97 -0.60
N VAL A 168 -19.10 -12.10 -1.33
CA VAL A 168 -17.70 -12.31 -1.71
C VAL A 168 -16.85 -11.22 -1.05
N LEU A 169 -15.95 -11.63 -0.16
CA LEU A 169 -15.00 -10.73 0.50
C LEU A 169 -13.74 -10.61 -0.35
N TYR A 170 -13.30 -9.38 -0.57
CA TYR A 170 -11.97 -9.06 -1.06
C TYR A 170 -11.12 -8.52 0.09
N GLY A 171 -10.34 -9.39 0.71
CA GLY A 171 -9.58 -9.15 1.94
C GLY A 171 -8.07 -9.06 1.72
N LEU A 172 -7.64 -8.25 0.75
CA LEU A 172 -6.21 -7.96 0.55
C LEU A 172 -5.74 -6.81 1.45
N ASP A 173 -4.43 -6.73 1.71
CA ASP A 173 -3.75 -5.62 2.39
C ASP A 173 -4.41 -5.14 3.68
N PHE A 174 -4.42 -6.03 4.67
CA PHE A 174 -5.06 -5.77 5.96
C PHE A 174 -4.16 -6.15 7.12
N LYS A 175 -4.48 -5.61 8.30
CA LYS A 175 -3.90 -5.98 9.59
C LYS A 175 -4.93 -5.81 10.69
N LEU A 176 -4.98 -6.74 11.64
CA LEU A 176 -5.86 -6.66 12.80
C LEU A 176 -5.23 -5.81 13.93
N ASP A 177 -5.08 -4.50 13.68
CA ASP A 177 -4.49 -3.57 14.65
C ASP A 177 -5.53 -3.06 15.67
N ARG A 178 -5.31 -3.38 16.95
CA ARG A 178 -6.17 -2.99 18.08
C ARG A 178 -5.74 -1.70 18.78
N ARG A 179 -4.59 -1.14 18.40
CA ARG A 179 -4.08 0.13 18.97
C ARG A 179 -3.48 0.98 17.85
N PRO A 180 -4.24 1.28 16.79
CA PRO A 180 -3.72 2.06 15.68
C PRO A 180 -3.35 3.47 16.16
N VAL A 181 -2.31 4.05 15.55
CA VAL A 181 -1.88 5.44 15.81
C VAL A 181 -2.76 6.45 15.07
N LEU A 182 -3.42 6.00 13.99
CA LEU A 182 -4.25 6.78 13.11
C LEU A 182 -5.46 5.94 12.66
N GLY A 183 -6.64 6.57 12.60
CA GLY A 183 -7.89 5.88 12.28
C GLY A 183 -8.41 5.02 13.44
N GLU A 184 -9.47 4.26 13.15
CA GLU A 184 -10.14 3.38 14.12
C GLU A 184 -9.72 1.92 13.95
N GLU A 185 -9.91 1.10 14.98
CA GLU A 185 -9.64 -0.35 14.91
C GLU A 185 -10.43 -1.02 13.78
N THR A 186 -9.87 -2.09 13.19
CA THR A 186 -10.57 -2.97 12.25
C THR A 186 -11.94 -3.36 12.80
N ASP A 187 -12.99 -3.33 11.97
CA ASP A 187 -14.35 -3.65 12.42
C ASP A 187 -14.57 -5.16 12.56
N VAL A 188 -13.98 -5.71 13.62
CA VAL A 188 -14.10 -7.12 14.03
C VAL A 188 -15.56 -7.51 14.30
N LYS A 189 -16.40 -6.56 14.72
CA LYS A 189 -17.82 -6.84 14.96
C LYS A 189 -18.52 -7.12 13.64
N ARG A 190 -18.32 -6.26 12.64
CA ARG A 190 -18.93 -6.43 11.32
C ARG A 190 -18.40 -7.67 10.60
N LEU A 191 -17.11 -7.98 10.70
CA LEU A 191 -16.54 -9.22 10.13
C LEU A 191 -17.23 -10.49 10.66
N LYS A 192 -17.53 -10.54 11.97
CA LYS A 192 -18.28 -11.66 12.56
C LYS A 192 -19.75 -11.68 12.14
N GLU A 193 -20.37 -10.52 11.97
CA GLU A 193 -21.73 -10.44 11.44
C GLU A 193 -21.77 -10.95 9.99
N LEU A 194 -20.79 -10.59 9.17
CA LEU A 194 -20.63 -11.08 7.81
C LEU A 194 -20.50 -12.61 7.75
N GLY A 195 -19.76 -13.22 8.68
CA GLY A 195 -19.67 -14.69 8.77
C GLY A 195 -21.01 -15.39 9.03
N ASN A 196 -22.03 -14.67 9.51
CA ASN A 196 -23.40 -15.21 9.65
C ASN A 196 -24.27 -14.96 8.41
N GLU A 197 -23.75 -14.29 7.37
CA GLU A 197 -24.47 -13.86 6.16
C GLU A 197 -24.14 -14.70 4.92
N ASN A 198 -23.54 -15.89 5.10
CA ASN A 198 -23.10 -16.78 4.03
C ASN A 198 -22.02 -16.15 3.12
N VAL A 199 -20.75 -16.33 3.49
CA VAL A 199 -19.61 -15.88 2.69
C VAL A 199 -19.23 -16.97 1.71
N VAL A 200 -19.62 -16.81 0.44
CA VAL A 200 -19.37 -17.82 -0.61
C VAL A 200 -17.89 -17.90 -0.96
N ALA A 201 -17.19 -16.77 -0.94
CA ALA A 201 -15.76 -16.75 -1.24
C ALA A 201 -15.04 -15.61 -0.52
N ALA A 202 -13.80 -15.88 -0.11
CA ALA A 202 -12.87 -14.88 0.40
C ALA A 202 -11.58 -14.90 -0.41
N ILE A 203 -11.25 -13.76 -1.03
CA ILE A 203 -9.96 -13.52 -1.70
C ILE A 203 -9.04 -12.85 -0.68
N VAL A 204 -7.90 -13.46 -0.34
CA VAL A 204 -7.17 -13.13 0.92
C VAL A 204 -5.68 -12.87 0.72
N ASP A 205 -5.14 -11.94 1.50
CA ASP A 205 -3.72 -11.55 1.49
C ASP A 205 -2.81 -12.67 2.02
N SER A 206 -1.84 -13.11 1.22
CA SER A 206 -0.86 -14.13 1.60
C SER A 206 0.53 -13.59 1.97
N THR A 207 0.77 -12.28 1.85
CA THR A 207 2.11 -11.66 1.90
C THR A 207 2.95 -12.08 3.10
N ASN A 208 2.35 -12.10 4.29
CA ASN A 208 3.00 -12.41 5.56
C ASN A 208 2.47 -13.68 6.21
N VAL A 209 1.82 -14.59 5.48
CA VAL A 209 1.27 -15.81 6.09
C VAL A 209 2.35 -16.74 6.67
N MET A 210 3.60 -16.61 6.19
CA MET A 210 4.78 -17.31 6.73
C MET A 210 5.31 -16.69 8.03
N ASP A 211 4.93 -15.45 8.35
CA ASP A 211 5.33 -14.81 9.60
C ASP A 211 4.44 -15.34 10.73
N GLU A 212 5.06 -16.05 11.67
CA GLU A 212 4.35 -16.68 12.79
C GLU A 212 3.78 -15.67 13.79
N GLY A 213 2.66 -16.01 14.41
CA GLY A 213 1.99 -15.17 15.39
C GLY A 213 1.19 -14.02 14.76
N LYS A 214 1.05 -12.91 15.50
CA LYS A 214 0.29 -11.72 15.09
C LYS A 214 1.20 -10.57 14.73
N THR A 215 0.80 -9.77 13.74
CA THR A 215 1.52 -8.55 13.37
C THR A 215 1.46 -7.53 14.52
N PRO A 216 2.60 -7.03 15.01
CA PRO A 216 2.61 -6.02 16.07
C PRO A 216 1.90 -4.74 15.66
N SER A 217 1.19 -4.11 16.60
CA SER A 217 0.47 -2.84 16.38
C SER A 217 1.40 -1.71 15.94
N GLU A 218 0.91 -0.75 15.16
CA GLU A 218 1.64 0.46 14.78
C GLU A 218 2.02 1.31 16.00
N SER A 219 1.32 1.16 17.13
CA SER A 219 1.76 1.73 18.41
C SER A 219 3.13 1.22 18.87
N ILE A 220 3.49 -0.03 18.55
CA ILE A 220 4.83 -0.58 18.82
C ILE A 220 5.87 0.09 17.90
N ALA A 221 5.54 0.32 16.63
CA ALA A 221 6.44 1.05 15.75
C ALA A 221 6.65 2.50 16.18
N ARG A 222 5.60 3.16 16.68
CA ARG A 222 5.72 4.48 17.29
C ARG A 222 6.72 4.47 18.44
N GLU A 223 6.59 3.55 19.39
CA GLU A 223 7.51 3.41 20.52
C GLU A 223 8.95 3.17 20.04
N MET A 224 9.15 2.24 19.09
CA MET A 224 10.48 1.99 18.50
C MET A 224 11.07 3.22 17.80
N VAL A 225 10.26 3.99 17.07
CA VAL A 225 10.67 5.24 16.43
C VAL A 225 11.11 6.25 17.49
N TRP A 226 10.31 6.41 18.54
CA TRP A 226 10.60 7.36 19.61
C TRP A 226 11.89 6.98 20.34
N ASP A 227 12.02 5.73 20.79
CA ASP A 227 13.24 5.25 21.44
C ASP A 227 14.47 5.41 20.54
N THR A 228 14.35 5.07 19.26
CA THR A 228 15.46 5.20 18.30
C THR A 228 15.83 6.66 18.08
N LEU A 229 14.84 7.56 17.99
CA LEU A 229 15.10 8.99 17.78
C LEU A 229 15.73 9.64 19.01
N HIS A 230 15.30 9.26 20.22
CA HIS A 230 15.93 9.67 21.47
C HIS A 230 17.37 9.12 21.58
N GLU A 231 17.65 7.89 21.13
CA GLU A 231 19.03 7.37 21.07
C GLU A 231 19.87 8.04 19.98
N ALA A 232 19.22 8.40 18.86
CA ALA A 232 19.84 9.15 17.78
C ALA A 232 20.01 10.63 18.15
N GLU A 233 19.44 11.11 19.24
CA GLU A 233 19.72 12.43 19.76
C GLU A 233 21.11 12.45 20.40
N ASN A 234 22.04 13.12 19.73
CA ASN A 234 23.22 13.67 20.39
C ASN A 234 23.22 15.18 20.15
N GLU A 235 23.71 15.95 21.12
CA GLU A 235 23.95 17.38 20.92
C GLU A 235 24.86 17.57 19.69
N ASP A 236 24.44 18.45 18.77
CA ASP A 236 25.17 18.85 17.55
C ASP A 236 25.25 17.84 16.37
N VAL A 237 24.31 16.91 16.21
CA VAL A 237 24.23 16.03 15.00
C VAL A 237 22.94 16.20 14.17
N GLY A 238 23.03 15.95 12.86
CA GLY A 238 21.87 15.90 11.98
C GLY A 238 21.16 14.56 12.05
N VAL A 239 19.83 14.59 12.16
CA VAL A 239 18.98 13.39 12.19
C VAL A 239 18.11 13.36 10.94
N PHE A 240 18.25 12.26 10.19
CA PHE A 240 17.51 11.98 8.97
C PHE A 240 16.65 10.74 9.19
N VAL A 241 15.36 10.84 8.87
CA VAL A 241 14.44 9.70 8.93
C VAL A 241 13.91 9.43 7.53
N THR A 242 13.83 8.16 7.16
CA THR A 242 13.22 7.74 5.90
C THR A 242 12.22 6.61 6.13
N THR A 243 11.08 6.71 5.47
CA THR A 243 9.94 5.79 5.56
C THR A 243 9.12 5.86 4.28
N PHE A 244 8.12 4.99 4.13
CA PHE A 244 7.13 5.03 3.06
C PHE A 244 6.34 6.34 3.14
N SER A 245 6.22 7.06 2.03
CA SER A 245 5.48 8.34 2.00
C SER A 245 3.98 8.19 2.21
N SER A 246 3.41 7.03 1.87
CA SER A 246 2.01 6.70 2.11
C SER A 246 1.71 6.41 3.58
N HIS A 247 2.73 6.16 4.42
CA HIS A 247 2.53 5.72 5.79
C HIS A 247 2.34 6.89 6.75
N ILE A 248 1.16 7.52 6.65
CA ILE A 248 0.81 8.75 7.38
C ILE A 248 0.88 8.56 8.91
N ALA A 249 0.46 7.42 9.44
CA ALA A 249 0.57 7.11 10.87
C ALA A 249 2.03 7.13 11.36
N ARG A 250 2.96 6.65 10.53
CA ARG A 250 4.40 6.67 10.81
C ARG A 250 4.95 8.09 10.74
N ILE A 251 4.58 8.84 9.72
CA ILE A 251 4.98 10.24 9.55
C ILE A 251 4.52 11.07 10.75
N LYS A 252 3.27 10.92 11.19
CA LYS A 252 2.75 11.55 12.41
C LYS A 252 3.63 11.23 13.62
N SER A 253 3.95 9.95 13.84
CA SER A 253 4.80 9.53 14.96
C SER A 253 6.19 10.15 14.92
N ILE A 254 6.79 10.29 13.72
CA ILE A 254 8.10 10.92 13.53
C ILE A 254 8.04 12.44 13.77
N VAL A 255 6.97 13.10 13.32
CA VAL A 255 6.76 14.54 13.51
C VAL A 255 6.57 14.86 14.99
N GLU A 256 5.75 14.10 15.71
CA GLU A 256 5.55 14.28 17.15
C GLU A 256 6.83 14.03 17.95
N ALA A 257 7.65 13.04 17.56
CA ALA A 257 8.97 12.84 18.14
C ALA A 257 9.91 14.02 17.88
N ALA A 258 9.85 14.63 16.68
CA ALA A 258 10.65 15.81 16.36
C ALA A 258 10.32 16.99 17.29
N GLU A 259 9.04 17.17 17.65
CA GLU A 259 8.63 18.21 18.61
C GLU A 259 9.16 17.96 20.01
N GLU A 260 9.15 16.70 20.48
CA GLU A 260 9.70 16.34 21.80
C GLU A 260 11.22 16.57 21.88
N MET A 261 11.92 16.42 20.76
CA MET A 261 13.36 16.69 20.61
C MET A 261 13.69 18.18 20.40
N ASP A 262 12.71 19.08 20.42
CA ASP A 262 12.86 20.50 20.05
C ASP A 262 13.44 20.73 18.64
N ARG A 263 13.20 19.79 17.72
CA ARG A 263 13.67 19.85 16.33
C ARG A 263 12.54 20.21 15.38
N ARG A 264 12.84 21.06 14.40
CA ARG A 264 11.85 21.41 13.36
C ARG A 264 11.71 20.28 12.32
N PRO A 265 10.54 19.64 12.19
CA PRO A 265 10.30 18.61 11.18
C PRO A 265 10.25 19.20 9.75
N VAL A 266 10.92 18.53 8.81
CA VAL A 266 10.92 18.90 7.38
C VAL A 266 10.76 17.66 6.51
N LEU A 267 9.66 17.59 5.74
CA LEU A 267 9.35 16.50 4.82
C LEU A 267 9.84 16.82 3.40
N LEU A 268 10.63 15.92 2.82
CA LEU A 268 11.29 16.13 1.53
C LEU A 268 11.00 15.01 0.52
N GLY A 269 10.39 15.38 -0.60
CA GLY A 269 10.16 14.51 -1.75
C GLY A 269 8.76 14.64 -2.31
N ARG A 270 8.62 14.44 -3.63
CA ARG A 270 7.33 14.58 -4.33
C ARG A 270 6.25 13.66 -3.75
N SER A 271 6.59 12.41 -3.44
CA SER A 271 5.62 11.48 -2.86
C SER A 271 5.25 11.84 -1.42
N MET A 272 6.18 12.38 -0.62
CA MET A 272 5.86 12.93 0.71
C MET A 272 4.87 14.09 0.62
N GLU A 273 5.12 15.06 -0.26
CA GLU A 273 4.20 16.17 -0.52
C GLU A 273 2.83 15.67 -1.00
N ARG A 274 2.83 14.68 -1.88
CA ARG A 274 1.59 14.11 -2.42
C ARG A 274 0.74 13.46 -1.33
N TYR A 275 1.27 12.49 -0.61
CA TYR A 275 0.47 11.69 0.34
C TYR A 275 0.19 12.46 1.63
N THR A 276 1.23 13.06 2.24
CA THR A 276 1.06 13.80 3.49
C THR A 276 0.28 15.09 3.28
N GLY A 277 0.53 15.80 2.18
CA GLY A 277 -0.26 16.99 1.83
C GLY A 277 -1.73 16.65 1.59
N THR A 278 -2.06 15.56 0.89
CA THR A 278 -3.47 15.11 0.79
C THR A 278 -4.06 14.82 2.17
N ALA A 279 -3.33 14.10 3.02
CA ALA A 279 -3.84 13.70 4.32
C ALA A 279 -4.08 14.91 5.26
N GLU A 280 -3.25 15.93 5.16
CA GLU A 280 -3.42 17.20 5.87
C GLU A 280 -4.58 18.03 5.28
N GLU A 281 -4.67 18.16 3.95
CA GLU A 281 -5.77 18.85 3.25
C GLU A 281 -7.15 18.26 3.55
N MET A 282 -7.20 16.96 3.86
CA MET A 282 -8.41 16.20 4.19
C MET A 282 -8.65 16.01 5.70
N ASP A 283 -7.88 16.69 6.55
CA ASP A 283 -7.97 16.59 8.02
C ASP A 283 -7.78 15.16 8.58
N ILE A 284 -7.15 14.26 7.82
CA ILE A 284 -6.82 12.90 8.26
C ILE A 284 -5.70 12.94 9.30
N VAL A 285 -4.72 13.83 9.09
CA VAL A 285 -3.63 14.08 10.03
C VAL A 285 -3.53 15.56 10.32
N SER A 286 -3.40 15.92 11.59
CA SER A 286 -3.05 17.28 12.00
C SER A 286 -1.55 17.36 12.21
N LEU A 287 -0.89 18.23 11.45
CA LEU A 287 0.53 18.51 11.56
C LEU A 287 0.73 19.89 12.19
N PRO A 288 1.77 20.08 13.02
CA PRO A 288 2.11 21.38 13.58
C PRO A 288 2.44 22.42 12.49
N ASP A 289 2.08 23.68 12.73
CA ASP A 289 2.32 24.81 11.78
C ASP A 289 3.80 25.00 11.38
N ASN A 290 4.73 24.49 12.19
CA ASN A 290 6.16 24.61 11.94
C ASN A 290 6.70 23.55 10.95
N VAL A 291 5.91 22.54 10.60
CA VAL A 291 6.26 21.48 9.65
C VAL A 291 6.42 22.09 8.24
N GLY A 292 7.54 21.79 7.60
CA GLY A 292 7.77 22.19 6.20
C GLY A 292 7.69 21.00 5.25
N ILE A 293 6.78 21.04 4.27
CA ILE A 293 6.65 20.00 3.23
C ILE A 293 7.15 20.55 1.88
N TYR A 294 8.09 19.84 1.26
CA TYR A 294 8.72 20.29 0.01
C TYR A 294 8.87 19.14 -1.02
N GLY A 295 7.98 19.10 -2.01
CA GLY A 295 8.04 18.10 -3.09
C GLY A 295 8.77 18.54 -4.35
N SER A 296 8.82 19.85 -4.64
CA SER A 296 9.52 20.37 -5.81
C SER A 296 11.05 20.38 -5.66
N PRO A 297 11.83 20.15 -6.74
CA PRO A 297 13.29 20.24 -6.69
C PRO A 297 13.80 21.59 -6.17
N GLN A 298 13.16 22.70 -6.59
CA GLN A 298 13.54 24.05 -6.18
C GLN A 298 13.25 24.29 -4.70
N GLY A 299 12.06 23.92 -4.22
CA GLY A 299 11.68 24.05 -2.82
C GLY A 299 12.59 23.24 -1.91
N ARG A 300 12.85 21.97 -2.26
CA ARG A 300 13.80 21.10 -1.56
C ARG A 300 15.19 21.71 -1.49
N ASP A 301 15.74 22.20 -2.60
CA ASP A 301 17.08 22.77 -2.62
C ASP A 301 17.17 24.06 -1.77
N GLN A 302 16.11 24.87 -1.75
CA GLN A 302 16.03 26.08 -0.94
C GLN A 302 16.03 25.76 0.56
N ILE A 303 15.17 24.83 1.00
CA ILE A 303 15.11 24.45 2.43
C ILE A 303 16.42 23.78 2.87
N LEU A 304 17.04 22.93 2.05
CA LEU A 304 18.33 22.31 2.38
C LEU A 304 19.46 23.33 2.55
N ARG A 305 19.48 24.42 1.74
CA ARG A 305 20.43 25.53 1.95
C ARG A 305 20.16 26.29 3.25
N LYS A 306 18.89 26.47 3.61
CA LYS A 306 18.48 27.09 4.88
C LYS A 306 18.95 26.26 6.07
N ILE A 307 18.65 24.96 6.08
CA ILE A 307 19.10 24.01 7.12
C ILE A 307 20.63 24.07 7.25
N LYS A 308 21.36 24.03 6.14
CA LYS A 308 22.83 24.15 6.15
C LYS A 308 23.33 25.43 6.82
N LYS A 309 22.61 26.55 6.68
CA LYS A 309 22.97 27.85 7.25
C LYS A 309 22.60 27.96 8.73
N GLU A 310 21.45 27.41 9.10
CA GLU A 310 20.87 27.52 10.45
C GLU A 310 21.33 26.43 11.41
N GLY A 311 22.01 25.39 10.91
CA GLY A 311 22.41 24.24 11.70
C GLY A 311 21.43 23.09 11.51
N ARG A 312 21.95 21.89 11.25
CA ARG A 312 21.14 20.69 10.97
C ARG A 312 20.56 20.07 12.24
N GLU A 313 21.22 20.31 13.36
CA GLU A 313 20.83 19.91 14.71
C GLU A 313 19.45 20.48 15.10
N ASN A 314 19.07 21.63 14.55
CA ASN A 314 17.77 22.28 14.77
C ASN A 314 16.62 21.65 13.95
N TYR A 315 16.90 20.63 13.14
CA TYR A 315 15.96 20.05 12.19
C TYR A 315 15.93 18.52 12.30
N LEU A 316 14.75 17.95 12.03
CA LEU A 316 14.58 16.53 11.77
C LEU A 316 14.10 16.37 10.32
N ILE A 317 14.94 15.76 9.49
CA ILE A 317 14.72 15.67 8.03
C ILE A 317 14.05 14.35 7.72
N ILE A 318 12.77 14.39 7.34
CA ILE A 318 11.97 13.24 6.93
C ILE A 318 11.98 13.18 5.40
N CYS A 319 12.48 12.10 4.80
CA CYS A 319 12.70 12.09 3.35
C CYS A 319 12.45 10.73 2.68
N THR A 320 12.13 10.77 1.39
CA THR A 320 12.02 9.57 0.55
C THR A 320 13.38 8.91 0.29
N GLY A 321 13.37 7.64 -0.12
CA GLY A 321 14.58 6.92 -0.49
C GLY A 321 14.94 5.76 0.44
N HIS A 322 13.98 5.23 1.21
CA HIS A 322 14.25 4.17 2.17
C HIS A 322 14.63 2.85 1.48
N GLN A 323 14.26 2.60 0.23
CA GLN A 323 14.73 1.43 -0.53
C GLN A 323 15.99 1.71 -1.36
N GLY A 324 16.56 2.93 -1.27
CA GLY A 324 17.66 3.35 -2.12
C GLY A 324 17.23 3.70 -3.55
N GLU A 325 15.97 4.10 -3.72
CA GLU A 325 15.39 4.40 -5.03
C GLU A 325 16.22 5.49 -5.75
N PRO A 326 16.57 5.30 -7.03
CA PRO A 326 17.27 6.31 -7.80
C PRO A 326 16.51 7.64 -7.84
N GLY A 327 17.21 8.74 -7.60
CA GLY A 327 16.63 10.08 -7.62
C GLY A 327 15.81 10.48 -6.39
N ALA A 328 15.53 9.56 -5.46
CA ALA A 328 14.92 9.88 -4.17
C ALA A 328 15.83 10.78 -3.31
N THR A 329 15.23 11.50 -2.35
CA THR A 329 15.95 12.53 -1.60
C THR A 329 17.15 11.97 -0.85
N LEU A 330 16.99 10.87 -0.12
CA LEU A 330 18.09 10.27 0.65
C LEU A 330 19.22 9.74 -0.24
N THR A 331 18.88 9.09 -1.37
CA THR A 331 19.86 8.65 -2.37
C THR A 331 20.67 9.83 -2.91
N ARG A 332 20.01 10.94 -3.22
CA ARG A 332 20.67 12.15 -3.71
C ARG A 332 21.54 12.84 -2.65
N LEU A 333 21.14 12.80 -1.38
CA LEU A 333 21.98 13.23 -0.24
C LEU A 333 23.24 12.36 -0.14
N ALA A 334 23.09 11.04 -0.20
CA ALA A 334 24.20 10.09 -0.16
C ALA A 334 25.13 10.24 -1.37
N ASP A 335 24.62 10.61 -2.54
CA ASP A 335 25.42 10.93 -3.74
C ASP A 335 26.09 12.32 -3.67
N GLY A 336 25.77 13.14 -2.66
CA GLY A 336 26.29 14.50 -2.53
C GLY A 336 25.79 15.46 -3.61
N THR A 337 24.66 15.16 -4.26
CA THR A 337 24.09 15.94 -5.36
C THR A 337 23.13 17.04 -4.90
N LEU A 338 22.89 17.15 -3.58
CA LEU A 338 22.04 18.17 -2.98
C LEU A 338 22.86 19.21 -2.19
N PRO A 339 22.27 20.39 -1.88
CA PRO A 339 23.00 21.45 -1.18
C PRO A 339 23.48 21.11 0.23
N LEU A 340 22.76 20.21 0.92
CA LEU A 340 23.14 19.63 2.21
C LEU A 340 23.88 18.31 1.97
N LYS A 341 25.00 18.11 2.68
CA LYS A 341 25.77 16.87 2.65
C LYS A 341 25.60 16.15 3.97
N ILE A 342 25.58 14.82 3.91
CA ILE A 342 25.73 13.99 5.12
C ILE A 342 27.14 14.21 5.67
N ASN A 343 27.23 14.43 6.97
CA ASN A 343 28.46 14.63 7.71
C ASN A 343 28.84 13.35 8.47
N GLU A 344 30.09 13.30 8.92
CA GLU A 344 30.52 12.33 9.92
C GLU A 344 29.63 12.46 11.16
N ARG A 345 29.17 11.32 11.70
CA ARG A 345 28.26 11.21 12.87
C ARG A 345 26.81 11.61 12.65
N ASP A 346 26.40 12.02 11.45
CA ASP A 346 24.97 12.16 11.17
C ASP A 346 24.26 10.82 11.36
N HIS A 347 23.02 10.88 11.83
CA HIS A 347 22.21 9.71 12.10
C HIS A 347 21.14 9.54 11.03
N VAL A 348 21.05 8.35 10.44
CA VAL A 348 20.05 8.00 9.45
C VAL A 348 19.21 6.84 9.97
N VAL A 349 17.93 7.11 10.22
CA VAL A 349 16.95 6.17 10.72
C VAL A 349 16.09 5.67 9.55
N PHE A 350 16.18 4.38 9.29
CA PHE A 350 15.33 3.70 8.31
C PHE A 350 14.13 3.10 9.03
N SER A 351 13.01 3.82 8.99
CA SER A 351 11.73 3.39 9.55
C SER A 351 10.91 2.56 8.55
N ALA A 352 11.59 1.60 7.92
CA ALA A 352 11.02 0.69 6.93
C ALA A 352 11.88 -0.59 6.83
N LYS A 353 11.24 -1.72 6.53
CA LYS A 353 11.92 -2.97 6.18
C LYS A 353 12.42 -2.90 4.73
N VAL A 354 13.48 -3.63 4.42
CA VAL A 354 13.96 -3.79 3.05
C VAL A 354 13.05 -4.76 2.32
N ILE A 355 12.49 -4.36 1.18
CA ILE A 355 11.64 -5.26 0.38
C ILE A 355 12.51 -6.42 -0.13
N PRO A 356 12.07 -7.69 -0.01
CA PRO A 356 12.88 -8.87 -0.29
C PRO A 356 13.13 -9.13 -1.80
N ASN A 357 13.25 -8.09 -2.62
CA ASN A 357 13.60 -8.14 -4.04
C ASN A 357 15.12 -7.91 -4.26
N PRO A 358 15.79 -8.63 -5.18
CA PRO A 358 17.20 -8.41 -5.51
C PRO A 358 17.58 -6.97 -5.87
N LEU A 359 16.79 -6.28 -6.69
CA LEU A 359 17.04 -4.90 -7.11
C LEU A 359 16.97 -3.94 -5.93
N THR A 360 15.90 -4.03 -5.14
CA THR A 360 15.71 -3.23 -3.93
C THR A 360 16.83 -3.48 -2.91
N ARG A 361 17.24 -4.74 -2.71
CA ARG A 361 18.39 -5.07 -1.86
C ARG A 361 19.69 -4.44 -2.38
N ALA A 362 19.94 -4.45 -3.68
CA ALA A 362 21.13 -3.85 -4.28
C ALA A 362 21.13 -2.32 -4.13
N ASN A 363 20.01 -1.67 -4.41
CA ASN A 363 19.81 -0.22 -4.24
C ASN A 363 20.02 0.20 -2.78
N ARG A 364 19.37 -0.51 -1.84
CA ARG A 364 19.51 -0.28 -0.42
C ARG A 364 20.96 -0.48 0.06
N TYR A 365 21.62 -1.54 -0.38
CA TYR A 365 23.02 -1.80 -0.04
C TYR A 365 23.95 -0.68 -0.52
N SER A 366 23.77 -0.22 -1.77
CA SER A 366 24.54 0.89 -2.34
C SER A 366 24.34 2.18 -1.54
N LEU A 367 23.09 2.51 -1.21
CA LEU A 367 22.75 3.67 -0.38
C LEU A 367 23.44 3.59 0.99
N GLU A 368 23.25 2.50 1.72
CA GLU A 368 23.82 2.33 3.06
C GLU A 368 25.35 2.38 3.06
N THR A 369 25.97 1.82 2.01
CA THR A 369 27.43 1.86 1.84
C THR A 369 27.91 3.30 1.68
N LYS A 370 27.27 4.10 0.82
CA LYS A 370 27.61 5.51 0.62
C LYS A 370 27.46 6.33 1.90
N LEU A 371 26.36 6.13 2.63
CA LEU A 371 26.11 6.81 3.91
C LEU A 371 27.19 6.46 4.94
N LYS A 372 27.54 5.17 5.08
CA LYS A 372 28.62 4.72 5.98
C LYS A 372 29.99 5.26 5.58
N MET A 373 30.30 5.32 4.29
CA MET A 373 31.55 5.91 3.79
C MET A 373 31.68 7.40 4.13
N GLN A 374 30.56 8.09 4.33
CA GLN A 374 30.51 9.48 4.78
C GLN A 374 30.51 9.61 6.32
N GLY A 375 30.56 8.49 7.05
CA GLY A 375 30.63 8.44 8.50
C GLY A 375 29.27 8.49 9.21
N ALA A 376 28.16 8.28 8.49
CA ALA A 376 26.84 8.24 9.11
C ALA A 376 26.61 6.98 9.95
N ARG A 377 25.92 7.13 11.08
CA ARG A 377 25.40 6.01 11.87
C ARG A 377 24.02 5.63 11.34
N LEU A 378 23.80 4.36 11.05
CA LEU A 378 22.53 3.88 10.53
C LEU A 378 21.76 3.14 11.61
N PHE A 379 20.51 3.53 11.83
CA PHE A 379 19.52 2.81 12.61
C PHE A 379 18.54 2.17 11.64
N LYS A 380 18.28 0.88 11.78
CA LYS A 380 17.60 0.08 10.75
C LYS A 380 16.42 -0.65 11.32
N GLU A 381 15.48 -0.97 10.43
CA GLU A 381 14.33 -1.84 10.72
C GLU A 381 13.47 -1.35 11.90
N VAL A 382 13.35 -0.03 12.03
CA VAL A 382 12.46 0.63 13.00
C VAL A 382 11.04 0.61 12.46
N HIS A 383 10.44 -0.57 12.40
CA HIS A 383 9.24 -0.83 11.61
C HIS A 383 8.47 -2.07 12.09
N VAL A 384 7.16 -2.01 11.99
CA VAL A 384 6.26 -3.18 12.03
C VAL A 384 5.52 -3.27 10.70
N SER A 385 5.14 -4.48 10.28
CA SER A 385 4.47 -4.65 8.99
C SER A 385 3.05 -4.08 8.98
N GLY A 386 2.59 -3.72 7.78
CA GLY A 386 1.21 -3.37 7.49
C GLY A 386 0.31 -4.57 7.14
N HIS A 387 0.87 -5.75 6.88
CA HIS A 387 0.10 -6.96 6.50
C HIS A 387 -0.10 -7.89 7.71
N GLY A 388 -1.21 -8.61 7.73
CA GLY A 388 -1.55 -9.62 8.73
C GLY A 388 -0.61 -10.82 8.68
N SER A 389 -0.13 -11.24 9.85
CA SER A 389 0.70 -12.45 10.00
C SER A 389 -0.19 -13.70 9.99
N LYS A 390 0.39 -14.88 10.17
CA LYS A 390 -0.34 -16.15 10.17
C LYS A 390 -1.56 -16.18 11.09
N GLN A 391 -1.44 -15.68 12.31
CA GLN A 391 -2.56 -15.65 13.27
C GLN A 391 -3.61 -14.59 12.92
N ASP A 392 -3.23 -13.49 12.26
CA ASP A 392 -4.22 -12.50 11.81
C ASP A 392 -5.07 -13.07 10.67
N ASN A 393 -4.45 -13.83 9.77
CA ASN A 393 -5.15 -14.56 8.70
C ASN A 393 -6.03 -15.68 9.25
N TYR A 394 -5.53 -16.47 10.21
CA TYR A 394 -6.35 -17.44 10.94
C TYR A 394 -7.60 -16.77 11.53
N ASP A 395 -7.40 -15.66 12.26
CA ASP A 395 -8.50 -14.96 12.92
C ASP A 395 -9.50 -14.38 11.89
N LEU A 396 -9.04 -13.89 10.74
CA LEU A 396 -9.92 -13.42 9.67
C LEU A 396 -10.81 -14.55 9.15
N ILE A 397 -10.22 -15.69 8.80
CA ILE A 397 -10.96 -16.86 8.30
C ILE A 397 -11.93 -17.39 9.35
N ASP A 398 -11.51 -17.49 10.62
CA ASP A 398 -12.36 -17.92 11.75
C ASP A 398 -13.56 -16.99 11.98
N MET A 399 -13.41 -15.69 11.69
CA MET A 399 -14.50 -14.72 11.85
C MET A 399 -15.52 -14.76 10.71
N ILE A 400 -15.06 -14.98 9.47
CA ILE A 400 -15.92 -14.86 8.27
C ILE A 400 -16.42 -16.22 7.75
N ASP A 401 -15.81 -17.33 8.19
CA ASP A 401 -16.19 -18.71 7.88
C ASP A 401 -16.59 -18.93 6.40
N PRO A 402 -15.69 -18.64 5.43
CA PRO A 402 -16.05 -18.65 4.02
C PRO A 402 -16.15 -20.07 3.46
N ASP A 403 -17.03 -20.30 2.49
CA ASP A 403 -17.14 -21.59 1.77
C ASP A 403 -15.89 -21.86 0.91
N HIS A 404 -15.34 -20.81 0.30
CA HIS A 404 -14.17 -20.91 -0.57
C HIS A 404 -13.10 -19.85 -0.24
N ILE A 405 -11.83 -20.27 -0.24
CA ILE A 405 -10.68 -19.41 0.04
C ILE A 405 -9.79 -19.33 -1.19
N ILE A 406 -9.44 -18.11 -1.59
CA ILE A 406 -8.59 -17.83 -2.74
C ILE A 406 -7.42 -16.95 -2.30
N PRO A 407 -6.24 -17.53 -1.96
CA PRO A 407 -5.05 -16.75 -1.64
C PRO A 407 -4.58 -15.91 -2.84
N ALA A 408 -4.21 -14.66 -2.57
CA ALA A 408 -3.69 -13.70 -3.53
C ALA A 408 -2.65 -12.77 -2.88
N HIS A 409 -2.27 -11.71 -3.60
CA HIS A 409 -1.23 -10.74 -3.22
C HIS A 409 0.09 -11.39 -2.79
N GLY A 410 0.57 -12.36 -3.56
CA GLY A 410 1.74 -13.13 -3.17
C GLY A 410 2.27 -14.02 -4.27
N ASP A 411 3.49 -14.50 -4.07
CA ASP A 411 4.04 -15.54 -4.92
C ASP A 411 3.42 -16.92 -4.60
N LEU A 412 3.72 -17.92 -5.43
CA LEU A 412 3.18 -19.27 -5.23
C LEU A 412 3.62 -19.91 -3.90
N SER A 413 4.75 -19.49 -3.32
CA SER A 413 5.17 -19.97 -2.00
C SER A 413 4.26 -19.41 -0.91
N MET A 414 3.99 -18.11 -0.94
CA MET A 414 3.06 -17.43 -0.04
C MET A 414 1.64 -18.03 -0.14
N ASN A 415 1.14 -18.20 -1.37
CA ASN A 415 -0.18 -18.80 -1.60
C ASN A 415 -0.26 -20.26 -1.11
N SER A 416 0.82 -21.02 -1.23
CA SER A 416 0.88 -22.41 -0.72
C SER A 416 0.84 -22.45 0.80
N GLU A 417 1.58 -21.57 1.47
CA GLU A 417 1.60 -21.46 2.94
C GLU A 417 0.23 -21.02 3.49
N TYR A 418 -0.51 -20.18 2.74
CA TYR A 418 -1.89 -19.87 3.07
C TYR A 418 -2.81 -21.10 2.94
N ALA A 419 -2.62 -21.91 1.90
CA ALA A 419 -3.39 -23.14 1.75
C ALA A 419 -3.12 -24.11 2.92
N GLU A 420 -1.87 -24.25 3.37
CA GLU A 420 -1.53 -25.05 4.55
C GLU A 420 -2.18 -24.50 5.84
N LEU A 421 -2.25 -23.17 5.99
CA LEU A 421 -3.00 -22.54 7.08
C LEU A 421 -4.48 -22.91 7.02
N ALA A 422 -5.13 -22.77 5.86
CA ALA A 422 -6.54 -23.10 5.69
C ALA A 422 -6.81 -24.60 5.91
N GLU A 423 -5.94 -25.49 5.44
CA GLU A 423 -6.05 -26.94 5.72
C GLU A 423 -5.98 -27.25 7.21
N SER A 424 -5.15 -26.52 7.97
CA SER A 424 -5.09 -26.66 9.43
C SER A 424 -6.39 -26.25 10.14
N MET A 425 -7.25 -25.46 9.47
CA MET A 425 -8.57 -25.03 9.93
C MET A 425 -9.69 -25.97 9.49
N GLY A 426 -9.38 -27.00 8.68
CA GLY A 426 -10.34 -28.02 8.24
C GLY A 426 -10.83 -27.87 6.79
N TYR A 427 -10.33 -26.87 6.05
CA TYR A 427 -10.59 -26.72 4.62
C TYR A 427 -9.85 -27.77 3.81
N CYS A 428 -10.41 -28.18 2.67
CA CYS A 428 -9.80 -29.13 1.75
C CYS A 428 -9.22 -28.42 0.51
N PHE A 429 -7.92 -28.62 0.25
CA PHE A 429 -7.29 -28.09 -0.96
C PHE A 429 -7.97 -28.63 -2.23
N SER A 430 -8.16 -27.76 -3.22
CA SER A 430 -8.89 -28.02 -4.49
C SER A 430 -10.40 -28.26 -4.37
N GLU A 431 -10.97 -28.26 -3.16
CA GLU A 431 -12.43 -28.27 -2.93
C GLU A 431 -12.87 -26.91 -2.37
N ASP A 432 -12.26 -26.50 -1.26
CA ASP A 432 -12.57 -25.25 -0.58
C ASP A 432 -11.48 -24.20 -0.80
N VAL A 433 -10.21 -24.61 -0.88
CA VAL A 433 -9.06 -23.70 -1.08
C VAL A 433 -8.53 -23.78 -2.51
N HIS A 434 -8.43 -22.64 -3.17
CA HIS A 434 -8.11 -22.52 -4.59
C HIS A 434 -6.88 -21.62 -4.82
N ILE A 435 -5.73 -22.21 -5.12
CA ILE A 435 -4.57 -21.44 -5.59
C ILE A 435 -4.72 -21.16 -7.08
N LEU A 436 -4.95 -19.89 -7.42
CA LEU A 436 -5.06 -19.42 -8.79
C LEU A 436 -3.74 -18.81 -9.27
N ARG A 437 -3.53 -18.82 -10.59
CA ARG A 437 -2.49 -18.09 -11.30
C ARG A 437 -3.10 -16.96 -12.11
N ASN A 438 -2.31 -15.93 -12.42
CA ASN A 438 -2.74 -14.87 -13.32
C ASN A 438 -3.27 -15.48 -14.64
N GLY A 439 -4.45 -15.05 -15.08
CA GLY A 439 -5.15 -15.62 -16.24
C GLY A 439 -6.24 -16.65 -15.91
N GLN A 440 -6.18 -17.29 -14.73
CA GLN A 440 -7.10 -18.37 -14.37
C GLN A 440 -8.45 -17.86 -13.86
N GLU A 441 -9.47 -18.71 -14.05
CA GLU A 441 -10.84 -18.49 -13.61
C GLU A 441 -11.28 -19.64 -12.71
N LEU A 442 -12.00 -19.30 -11.64
CA LEU A 442 -12.76 -20.21 -10.80
C LEU A 442 -14.25 -19.89 -10.96
N VAL A 443 -15.09 -20.92 -11.12
CA VAL A 443 -16.54 -20.75 -11.23
C VAL A 443 -17.23 -21.52 -10.10
N LEU A 444 -18.04 -20.81 -9.32
CA LEU A 444 -18.77 -21.31 -8.15
C LEU A 444 -20.26 -21.45 -8.48
N GLY A 445 -20.74 -22.69 -8.32
CA GLY A 445 -22.00 -23.24 -8.86
C GLY A 445 -23.27 -22.88 -8.12
#